data_AF-A0A2H9QGI0-F1
#
_entry.id   AF-A0A2H9QGI0-F1
#
_cell.length_a   1.000
_cell.length_b   1.000
_cell.length_c   1.000
_cell.angle_alpha   90.00
_cell.angle_beta   90.00
_cell.angle_gamma   90.00
#
_symmetry.space_group_name_H-M   'P 1'
#
loop_
_entity.id
_entity.type
_entity.pdbx_description
1 polymer ?
#
loop_
_entity_poly.entity_id
_entity_poly.type
_entity_poly.pdbx_seq_one_letter_code
_entity_poly.pdbx_strand_id
1 'polypeptide(L)'
;MNFKKFFAKNKLLVLAFVFALALQVFFLLTLPYPVVPDIFERVRVTEYLLENGSFPSFDPLIAPNGIYYLYPPLVDLFLALGSIVFFSSPIIVWKILSFVFFAVFLFFCIKFSEKYLVKNQQALMVFFLAFAPVILRRFVSYVAETVGLGFFAILFFLISKKKFWFAGLVLGVIGLIHFRTFFTTISILGFFALFSIARKNKEDFFGSLKTIFFGIVLCSPFYLVNFSKIIAISPFTNPFVGDNIFTALGFLGVPLLLFALLSIPFLKKSKFDSLLVSLIVVPLLFLSGVLFSDKPFVFAYREGVFLVLPLAILAAFSFSKIWLLLKKHYLQT
;
A
#
# COMPACT_ATOMS: atom_id res chain seq x y z
N MET A 1 -12.63 -8.44 -28.01
CA MET A 1 -11.76 -9.59 -27.64
C MET A 1 -12.65 -10.80 -27.39
N ASN A 2 -12.42 -11.94 -28.04
CA ASN A 2 -13.30 -13.12 -27.89
C ASN A 2 -13.03 -13.82 -26.54
N PHE A 3 -13.96 -13.68 -25.59
CA PHE A 3 -13.80 -14.18 -24.22
C PHE A 3 -13.44 -15.67 -24.15
N LYS A 4 -14.05 -16.51 -24.99
CA LYS A 4 -13.74 -17.96 -25.03
C LYS A 4 -12.28 -18.25 -25.34
N LYS A 5 -11.66 -17.52 -26.27
CA LYS A 5 -10.22 -17.66 -26.61
C LYS A 5 -9.31 -17.14 -25.49
N PHE A 6 -9.72 -16.10 -24.77
CA PHE A 6 -8.97 -15.57 -23.62
C PHE A 6 -8.97 -16.55 -22.43
N PHE A 7 -10.12 -17.15 -22.12
CA PHE A 7 -10.23 -18.18 -21.08
C PHE A 7 -9.41 -19.41 -21.43
N ALA A 8 -9.48 -19.91 -22.67
CA ALA A 8 -8.73 -21.09 -23.10
C ALA A 8 -7.21 -20.93 -22.97
N LYS A 9 -6.68 -19.71 -23.17
CA LYS A 9 -5.24 -19.40 -23.10
C LYS A 9 -4.76 -19.08 -21.68
N ASN A 10 -5.63 -18.65 -20.77
CA ASN A 10 -5.28 -18.18 -19.43
C ASN A 10 -5.98 -18.97 -18.30
N LYS A 11 -6.40 -20.22 -18.57
CA LYS A 11 -7.24 -21.01 -17.64
C LYS A 11 -6.73 -20.99 -16.20
N LEU A 12 -5.44 -21.27 -16.00
CA LEU A 12 -4.83 -21.34 -14.66
C LEU A 12 -4.85 -19.99 -13.92
N LEU A 13 -4.55 -18.88 -14.62
CA LEU A 13 -4.56 -17.54 -14.03
C LEU A 13 -5.98 -17.11 -13.67
N VAL A 14 -6.95 -17.38 -14.53
CA VAL A 14 -8.35 -17.05 -14.25
C VAL A 14 -8.88 -17.89 -13.11
N LEU A 15 -8.56 -19.19 -13.06
CA LEU A 15 -8.92 -20.07 -11.97
C LEU A 15 -8.32 -19.58 -10.63
N ALA A 16 -7.03 -19.24 -10.60
CA ALA A 16 -6.38 -18.71 -9.41
C ALA A 16 -7.01 -17.39 -8.94
N PHE A 17 -7.36 -16.49 -9.87
CA PHE A 17 -8.01 -15.23 -9.56
C PHE A 17 -9.42 -15.42 -9.01
N VAL A 18 -10.26 -16.23 -9.67
CA VAL A 18 -11.61 -16.54 -9.20
C VAL A 18 -11.57 -17.24 -7.85
N PHE A 19 -10.65 -18.19 -7.66
CA PHE A 19 -10.45 -18.86 -6.40
C PHE A 19 -10.05 -17.89 -5.28
N ALA A 20 -9.13 -16.95 -5.54
CA ALA A 20 -8.74 -15.92 -4.59
C ALA A 20 -9.94 -15.03 -4.18
N LEU A 21 -10.77 -14.63 -5.14
CA LEU A 21 -11.97 -13.85 -4.85
C LEU A 21 -12.99 -14.65 -4.05
N ALA A 22 -13.22 -15.92 -4.40
CA ALA A 22 -14.13 -16.80 -3.67
C ALA A 22 -13.66 -17.01 -2.22
N LEU A 23 -12.36 -17.20 -2.01
CA LEU A 23 -11.76 -17.28 -0.68
C LEU A 23 -12.02 -16.00 0.14
N GLN A 24 -11.83 -14.83 -0.47
CA GLN A 24 -12.09 -13.56 0.18
C GLN A 24 -13.56 -13.39 0.56
N VAL A 25 -14.50 -13.75 -0.34
CA VAL A 25 -15.93 -13.73 -0.06
C VAL A 25 -16.27 -14.67 1.10
N PHE A 26 -15.73 -15.89 1.09
CA PHE A 26 -15.92 -16.86 2.18
C PHE A 26 -15.54 -16.27 3.54
N PHE A 27 -14.36 -15.64 3.66
CA PHE A 27 -13.93 -15.02 4.92
C PHE A 27 -14.76 -13.78 5.32
N LEU A 28 -15.17 -12.95 4.36
CA LEU A 28 -16.01 -11.77 4.64
C LEU A 28 -17.43 -12.15 5.12
N LEU A 29 -17.95 -13.30 4.65
CA LEU A 29 -19.24 -13.83 5.06
C LEU A 29 -19.18 -14.58 6.41
N THR A 30 -18.07 -15.25 6.70
CA THR A 30 -17.93 -16.05 7.94
C THR A 30 -17.59 -15.23 9.18
N LEU A 31 -17.02 -14.03 9.04
CA LEU A 31 -16.75 -13.15 10.16
C LEU A 31 -17.90 -12.16 10.40
N PRO A 32 -18.65 -12.31 11.51
CA PRO A 32 -19.81 -11.47 11.80
C PRO A 32 -19.42 -10.03 12.18
N TYR A 33 -18.25 -9.82 12.78
CA TYR A 33 -17.82 -8.53 13.32
C TYR A 33 -16.42 -8.11 12.86
N PRO A 34 -16.13 -6.80 12.87
CA PRO A 34 -14.79 -6.29 12.59
C PRO A 34 -13.79 -6.80 13.62
N VAL A 35 -12.66 -7.33 13.15
CA VAL A 35 -11.59 -7.85 14.02
C VAL A 35 -10.73 -6.72 14.61
N VAL A 36 -10.93 -5.47 14.15
CA VAL A 36 -10.08 -4.32 14.50
C VAL A 36 -10.93 -3.17 15.07
N PRO A 37 -10.58 -2.63 16.25
CA PRO A 37 -11.30 -1.52 16.89
C PRO A 37 -11.48 -0.28 16.00
N ASP A 38 -10.47 0.06 15.20
CA ASP A 38 -10.45 1.23 14.30
C ASP A 38 -11.67 1.29 13.35
N ILE A 39 -12.29 0.14 13.03
CA ILE A 39 -13.44 0.08 12.13
C ILE A 39 -14.69 0.61 12.82
N PHE A 40 -14.89 0.31 14.10
CA PHE A 40 -16.02 0.82 14.85
C PHE A 40 -15.95 2.35 14.99
N GLU A 41 -14.74 2.88 15.18
CA GLU A 41 -14.52 4.32 15.19
C GLU A 41 -14.93 4.96 13.84
N ARG A 42 -14.49 4.36 12.73
CA ARG A 42 -14.81 4.85 11.38
C ARG A 42 -16.28 4.71 11.02
N VAL A 43 -16.93 3.63 11.44
CA VAL A 43 -18.39 3.45 11.28
C VAL A 43 -19.14 4.55 12.03
N ARG A 44 -18.77 4.84 13.28
CA ARG A 44 -19.37 5.93 14.06
C ARG A 44 -19.16 7.29 13.40
N VAL A 45 -17.95 7.56 12.90
CA VAL A 45 -17.66 8.81 12.15
C VAL A 45 -18.50 8.91 10.88
N THR A 46 -18.71 7.79 10.18
CA THR A 46 -19.54 7.71 8.99
C THR A 46 -21.02 7.95 9.33
N GLU A 47 -21.53 7.37 10.41
CA GLU A 47 -22.90 7.60 10.89
C GLU A 47 -23.11 9.07 11.26
N TYR A 48 -22.17 9.66 11.98
CA TYR A 48 -22.20 11.10 12.27
C TYR A 48 -22.25 11.95 10.99
N LEU A 49 -21.45 11.60 9.98
CA LEU A 49 -21.44 12.28 8.68
C LEU A 49 -22.79 12.15 7.95
N LEU A 50 -23.43 10.98 8.01
CA LEU A 50 -24.75 10.73 7.41
C LEU A 50 -25.85 11.54 8.11
N GLU A 51 -25.80 11.66 9.43
CA GLU A 51 -26.78 12.40 10.22
C GLU A 51 -26.60 13.92 10.12
N ASN A 52 -25.36 14.42 10.15
CA ASN A 52 -25.06 15.85 10.32
C ASN A 52 -24.56 16.52 9.03
N GLY A 53 -24.27 15.76 7.97
CA GLY A 53 -23.72 16.28 6.71
C GLY A 53 -22.31 16.89 6.84
N SER A 54 -21.62 16.66 7.96
CA SER A 54 -20.30 17.20 8.24
C SER A 54 -19.41 16.18 8.97
N PHE A 55 -18.09 16.30 8.80
CA PHE A 55 -17.14 15.44 9.50
C PHE A 55 -16.99 15.90 10.97
N PRO A 56 -17.02 14.97 11.94
CA PRO A 56 -16.76 15.32 13.32
C PRO A 56 -15.29 15.74 13.44
N SER A 57 -15.04 16.86 14.12
CA SER A 57 -13.68 17.37 14.29
C SER A 57 -13.04 16.97 15.62
N PHE A 58 -13.84 16.50 16.57
CA PHE A 58 -13.45 16.12 17.92
C PHE A 58 -14.46 15.15 18.51
N ASP A 59 -13.99 14.18 19.27
CA ASP A 59 -14.80 13.24 20.02
C ASP A 59 -14.64 13.47 21.53
N PRO A 60 -15.68 13.99 22.21
CA PRO A 60 -15.64 14.18 23.66
C PRO A 60 -15.79 12.87 24.45
N LEU A 61 -16.18 11.77 23.82
CA LEU A 61 -16.52 10.51 24.50
C LEU A 61 -15.28 9.66 24.86
N ILE A 62 -14.11 9.97 24.31
CA ILE A 62 -12.86 9.25 24.61
C ILE A 62 -12.15 9.94 25.77
N ALA A 63 -12.33 9.40 26.97
CA ALA A 63 -11.69 9.90 28.19
C ALA A 63 -10.14 9.76 28.13
N PRO A 64 -9.38 10.64 28.82
CA PRO A 64 -9.84 11.71 29.72
C PRO A 64 -10.08 13.09 29.07
N ASN A 65 -9.57 13.34 27.86
CA ASN A 65 -9.55 14.69 27.26
C ASN A 65 -10.27 14.79 25.91
N GLY A 66 -10.99 13.75 25.49
CA GLY A 66 -11.44 13.59 24.11
C GLY A 66 -10.29 13.38 23.13
N ILE A 67 -10.63 13.10 21.86
CA ILE A 67 -9.65 12.90 20.79
C ILE A 67 -10.07 13.66 19.53
N TYR A 68 -9.11 14.29 18.85
CA TYR A 68 -9.33 14.85 17.53
C TYR A 68 -9.37 13.74 16.47
N TYR A 69 -10.40 13.70 15.64
CA TYR A 69 -10.40 12.83 14.46
C TYR A 69 -9.41 13.37 13.43
N LEU A 70 -8.25 12.70 13.34
CA LEU A 70 -7.21 13.04 12.37
C LEU A 70 -7.20 12.14 11.14
N TYR A 71 -8.13 11.20 11.08
CA TYR A 71 -8.20 10.29 9.98
C TYR A 71 -8.54 11.01 8.67
N PRO A 72 -7.85 10.69 7.57
CA PRO A 72 -8.20 11.22 6.27
C PRO A 72 -9.65 10.83 5.88
N PRO A 73 -10.40 11.76 5.25
CA PRO A 73 -11.86 11.71 5.21
C PRO A 73 -12.42 10.81 4.11
N LEU A 74 -11.60 10.39 3.14
CA LEU A 74 -12.12 9.82 1.90
C LEU A 74 -12.73 8.43 2.10
N VAL A 75 -12.23 7.66 3.07
CA VAL A 75 -12.80 6.35 3.40
C VAL A 75 -14.20 6.51 3.97
N ASP A 76 -14.37 7.40 4.95
CA ASP A 76 -15.67 7.68 5.56
C ASP A 76 -16.66 8.26 4.54
N LEU A 77 -16.17 9.08 3.60
CA LEU A 77 -16.98 9.56 2.48
C LEU A 77 -17.44 8.42 1.56
N PHE A 78 -16.55 7.48 1.20
CA PHE A 78 -16.94 6.31 0.41
C PHE A 78 -17.97 5.43 1.11
N LEU A 79 -17.86 5.31 2.43
CA LEU A 79 -18.80 4.52 3.23
C LEU A 79 -20.15 5.22 3.33
N ALA A 80 -20.17 6.53 3.57
CA ALA A 80 -21.40 7.31 3.61
C ALA A 80 -22.12 7.25 2.26
N LEU A 81 -21.42 7.55 1.16
CA LEU A 81 -21.99 7.48 -0.19
C LEU A 81 -22.48 6.08 -0.54
N GLY A 82 -21.69 5.04 -0.23
CA GLY A 82 -22.12 3.67 -0.45
C GLY A 82 -23.34 3.29 0.40
N SER A 83 -23.43 3.78 1.64
CA SER A 83 -24.57 3.50 2.53
C SER A 83 -25.85 4.11 1.97
N ILE A 84 -25.76 5.33 1.43
CA ILE A 84 -26.87 6.00 0.74
C ILE A 84 -27.28 5.23 -0.53
N VAL A 85 -26.32 4.87 -1.38
CA VAL A 85 -26.59 4.22 -2.68
C VAL A 85 -27.15 2.81 -2.51
N PHE A 86 -26.61 2.03 -1.58
CA PHE A 86 -27.01 0.63 -1.35
C PHE A 86 -28.09 0.48 -0.27
N PHE A 87 -28.57 1.58 0.32
CA PHE A 87 -29.49 1.58 1.46
C PHE A 87 -29.08 0.56 2.55
N SER A 88 -27.79 0.58 2.88
CA SER A 88 -27.13 -0.46 3.69
C SER A 88 -26.30 0.18 4.80
N SER A 89 -25.99 -0.59 5.85
CA SER A 89 -25.13 -0.09 6.92
C SER A 89 -23.68 0.14 6.44
N PRO A 90 -22.95 1.10 7.04
CA PRO A 90 -21.55 1.35 6.70
C PRO A 90 -20.66 0.10 6.78
N ILE A 91 -20.96 -0.83 7.69
CA ILE A 91 -20.24 -2.10 7.85
C ILE A 91 -20.36 -2.98 6.60
N ILE A 92 -21.57 -3.10 6.03
CA ILE A 92 -21.79 -3.89 4.81
C ILE A 92 -21.05 -3.24 3.63
N VAL A 93 -21.15 -1.92 3.51
CA VAL A 93 -20.43 -1.16 2.48
C VAL A 93 -18.93 -1.37 2.61
N TRP A 94 -18.40 -1.43 3.83
CA TRP A 94 -16.98 -1.71 4.05
C TRP A 94 -16.59 -3.11 3.55
N LYS A 95 -17.36 -4.15 3.87
CA LYS A 95 -17.10 -5.50 3.35
C LYS A 95 -17.05 -5.52 1.82
N ILE A 96 -18.00 -4.82 1.18
CA ILE A 96 -18.04 -4.68 -0.29
C ILE A 96 -16.80 -3.92 -0.79
N LEU A 97 -16.46 -2.78 -0.20
CA LEU A 97 -15.29 -2.00 -0.58
C LEU A 97 -14.01 -2.82 -0.43
N SER A 98 -13.83 -3.55 0.67
CA SER A 98 -12.64 -4.36 0.87
C SER A 98 -12.54 -5.49 -0.16
N PHE A 99 -13.65 -6.14 -0.50
CA PHE A 99 -13.69 -7.11 -1.59
C PHE A 99 -13.33 -6.50 -2.95
N VAL A 100 -13.92 -5.34 -3.29
CA VAL A 100 -13.64 -4.63 -4.55
C VAL A 100 -12.18 -4.22 -4.61
N PHE A 101 -11.62 -3.64 -3.54
CA PHE A 101 -10.23 -3.22 -3.50
C PHE A 101 -9.25 -4.39 -3.47
N PHE A 102 -9.65 -5.57 -2.95
CA PHE A 102 -8.88 -6.80 -3.10
C PHE A 102 -8.81 -7.25 -4.56
N ALA A 103 -9.95 -7.24 -5.26
CA ALA A 103 -10.01 -7.58 -6.68
C ALA A 103 -9.19 -6.60 -7.53
N VAL A 104 -9.29 -5.30 -7.24
CA VAL A 104 -8.48 -4.24 -7.86
C VAL A 104 -7.00 -4.49 -7.60
N PHE A 105 -6.61 -4.72 -6.35
CA PHE A 105 -5.24 -5.01 -5.96
C PHE A 105 -4.67 -6.19 -6.76
N LEU A 106 -5.34 -7.35 -6.75
CA LEU A 106 -4.92 -8.53 -7.51
C LEU A 106 -4.84 -8.25 -9.02
N PHE A 107 -5.84 -7.57 -9.59
CA PHE A 107 -5.87 -7.25 -11.00
C PHE A 107 -4.68 -6.38 -11.43
N PHE A 108 -4.38 -5.32 -10.67
CA PHE A 108 -3.26 -4.44 -10.99
C PHE A 108 -1.91 -5.09 -10.73
N CYS A 109 -1.78 -5.98 -9.73
CA CYS A 109 -0.60 -6.84 -9.58
C CYS A 109 -0.39 -7.75 -10.80
N ILE A 110 -1.45 -8.38 -11.32
CA ILE A 110 -1.38 -9.17 -12.57
C ILE A 110 -0.90 -8.29 -13.71
N LYS A 111 -1.51 -7.11 -13.91
CA LYS A 111 -1.14 -6.17 -14.98
C LYS A 111 0.30 -5.68 -14.89
N PHE A 112 0.77 -5.36 -13.69
CA PHE A 112 2.16 -4.97 -13.48
C PHE A 112 3.13 -6.12 -13.80
N SER A 113 2.78 -7.35 -13.40
CA SER A 113 3.62 -8.52 -13.59
C SER A 113 3.70 -9.03 -15.05
N GLU A 114 2.84 -8.57 -15.96
CA GLU A 114 2.85 -8.98 -17.39
C GLU A 114 4.18 -8.69 -18.09
N LYS A 115 4.93 -7.68 -17.64
CA LYS A 115 6.27 -7.36 -18.17
C LYS A 115 7.34 -8.35 -17.69
N TYR A 116 7.10 -9.06 -16.59
CA TYR A 116 8.13 -9.81 -15.88
C TYR A 116 7.89 -11.31 -15.87
N LEU A 117 6.62 -11.74 -15.82
CA LEU A 117 6.20 -13.11 -15.53
C LEU A 117 5.39 -13.72 -16.67
N VAL A 118 5.59 -15.02 -16.90
CA VAL A 118 4.71 -15.81 -17.77
C VAL A 118 3.40 -16.16 -17.05
N LYS A 119 2.35 -16.51 -17.80
CA LYS A 119 0.99 -16.70 -17.25
C LYS A 119 0.90 -17.69 -16.08
N ASN A 120 1.65 -18.78 -16.11
CA ASN A 120 1.66 -19.75 -15.00
C ASN A 120 2.28 -19.18 -13.72
N GLN A 121 3.32 -18.36 -13.84
CA GLN A 121 3.95 -17.67 -12.71
C GLN A 121 3.01 -16.59 -12.15
N GLN A 122 2.26 -15.90 -13.00
CA GLN A 122 1.22 -14.96 -12.56
C GLN A 122 0.13 -15.67 -11.77
N ALA A 123 -0.30 -16.87 -12.19
CA ALA A 123 -1.30 -17.64 -11.47
C ALA A 123 -0.81 -18.03 -10.07
N LEU A 124 0.45 -18.50 -9.96
CA LEU A 124 1.09 -18.77 -8.68
C LEU A 124 1.18 -17.52 -7.81
N MET A 125 1.56 -16.37 -8.39
CA MET A 125 1.60 -15.09 -7.68
C MET A 125 0.25 -14.72 -7.08
N VAL A 126 -0.83 -14.84 -7.87
CA VAL A 126 -2.20 -14.57 -7.40
C VAL A 126 -2.60 -15.52 -6.28
N PHE A 127 -2.28 -16.81 -6.42
CA PHE A 127 -2.52 -17.80 -5.37
C PHE A 127 -1.79 -17.40 -4.07
N PHE A 128 -0.48 -17.17 -4.12
CA PHE A 128 0.26 -16.76 -2.92
C PHE A 128 -0.20 -15.42 -2.34
N LEU A 129 -0.57 -14.44 -3.17
CA LEU A 129 -1.13 -13.17 -2.70
C LEU A 129 -2.43 -13.39 -1.92
N ALA A 130 -3.31 -14.26 -2.41
CA ALA A 130 -4.59 -14.54 -1.79
C ALA A 130 -4.46 -15.30 -0.46
N PHE A 131 -3.48 -16.20 -0.37
CA PHE A 131 -3.21 -16.99 0.83
C PHE A 131 -2.22 -16.37 1.80
N ALA A 132 -1.57 -15.26 1.43
CA ALA A 132 -0.63 -14.60 2.30
C ALA A 132 -1.36 -14.11 3.56
N PRO A 133 -1.02 -14.61 4.77
CA PRO A 133 -1.82 -14.39 5.97
C PRO A 133 -2.06 -12.91 6.28
N VAL A 134 -1.11 -12.03 5.96
CA VAL A 134 -1.26 -10.60 6.21
C VAL A 134 -2.14 -9.90 5.17
N ILE A 135 -2.07 -10.27 3.88
CA ILE A 135 -3.02 -9.73 2.88
C ILE A 135 -4.42 -10.18 3.25
N LEU A 136 -4.58 -11.48 3.46
CA LEU A 136 -5.86 -12.07 3.83
C LEU A 136 -6.40 -11.40 5.10
N ARG A 137 -5.62 -11.34 6.19
CA ARG A 137 -6.03 -10.68 7.43
C ARG A 137 -6.43 -9.23 7.19
N ARG A 138 -5.68 -8.44 6.42
CA ARG A 138 -5.99 -7.02 6.20
C ARG A 138 -7.30 -6.84 5.44
N PHE A 139 -7.48 -7.55 4.32
CA PHE A 139 -8.71 -7.47 3.51
C PHE A 139 -9.91 -8.10 4.21
N VAL A 140 -9.71 -9.12 5.04
CA VAL A 140 -10.75 -9.72 5.87
C VAL A 140 -11.11 -8.86 7.08
N SER A 141 -10.15 -8.12 7.61
CA SER A 141 -10.39 -7.09 8.62
C SER A 141 -10.95 -5.81 8.00
N TYR A 142 -10.99 -5.65 6.67
CA TYR A 142 -11.56 -4.46 6.02
C TYR A 142 -11.16 -3.15 6.71
N VAL A 143 -9.85 -2.92 6.84
CA VAL A 143 -9.30 -1.67 7.40
C VAL A 143 -9.05 -0.64 6.29
N ALA A 144 -8.89 0.64 6.60
CA ALA A 144 -8.67 1.71 5.62
C ALA A 144 -7.45 1.45 4.71
N GLU A 145 -6.43 0.76 5.24
CA GLU A 145 -5.24 0.37 4.50
C GLU A 145 -5.55 -0.53 3.30
N THR A 146 -6.65 -1.30 3.32
CA THR A 146 -7.03 -2.19 2.21
C THR A 146 -7.42 -1.41 0.96
N VAL A 147 -8.12 -0.29 1.14
CA VAL A 147 -8.45 0.66 0.08
C VAL A 147 -7.17 1.31 -0.44
N GLY A 148 -6.29 1.72 0.49
CA GLY A 148 -4.97 2.26 0.18
C GLY A 148 -4.11 1.30 -0.65
N LEU A 149 -4.13 0.00 -0.34
CA LEU A 149 -3.38 -1.03 -1.08
C LEU A 149 -3.85 -1.20 -2.52
N GLY A 150 -5.17 -1.15 -2.78
CA GLY A 150 -5.65 -1.23 -4.15
C GLY A 150 -5.23 0.00 -4.98
N PHE A 151 -5.31 1.21 -4.41
CA PHE A 151 -4.78 2.41 -5.07
C PHE A 151 -3.26 2.40 -5.22
N PHE A 152 -2.53 1.84 -4.27
CA PHE A 152 -1.09 1.63 -4.37
C PHE A 152 -0.75 0.77 -5.59
N ALA A 153 -1.45 -0.36 -5.80
CA ALA A 153 -1.24 -1.18 -7.00
C ALA A 153 -1.55 -0.44 -8.31
N ILE A 154 -2.61 0.39 -8.33
CA ILE A 154 -2.93 1.27 -9.46
C ILE A 154 -1.79 2.26 -9.74
N LEU A 155 -1.27 2.90 -8.68
CA LEU A 155 -0.18 3.87 -8.77
C LEU A 155 1.06 3.25 -9.41
N PHE A 156 1.51 2.07 -8.95
CA PHE A 156 2.67 1.41 -9.54
C PHE A 156 2.46 1.00 -10.98
N PHE A 157 1.26 0.54 -11.32
CA PHE A 157 0.91 0.27 -12.70
C PHE A 157 1.02 1.53 -13.58
N LEU A 158 0.48 2.67 -13.14
CA LEU A 158 0.56 3.93 -13.87
C LEU A 158 2.00 4.42 -14.06
N ILE A 159 2.83 4.32 -13.01
CA ILE A 159 4.26 4.65 -13.08
C ILE A 159 4.99 3.74 -14.07
N SER A 160 4.67 2.44 -14.08
CA SER A 160 5.25 1.50 -15.06
C SER A 160 4.92 1.85 -16.52
N LYS A 161 3.82 2.61 -16.73
CA LYS A 161 3.37 3.13 -18.02
C LYS A 161 3.79 4.58 -18.26
N LYS A 162 4.68 5.14 -17.43
CA LYS A 162 5.14 6.54 -17.47
C LYS A 162 4.00 7.57 -17.37
N LYS A 163 2.84 7.18 -16.81
CA LYS A 163 1.68 8.06 -16.60
C LYS A 163 1.77 8.78 -15.26
N PHE A 164 2.87 9.52 -15.04
CA PHE A 164 3.23 10.12 -13.75
C PHE A 164 2.19 11.12 -13.22
N TRP A 165 1.50 11.85 -14.10
CA TRP A 165 0.47 12.81 -13.69
C TRP A 165 -0.72 12.12 -13.02
N PHE A 166 -1.26 11.09 -13.68
CA PHE A 166 -2.33 10.25 -13.11
C PHE A 166 -1.87 9.50 -11.86
N ALA A 167 -0.61 9.04 -11.83
CA ALA A 167 -0.04 8.42 -10.64
C ALA A 167 -0.02 9.40 -9.45
N GLY A 168 0.25 10.69 -9.70
CA GLY A 168 0.23 11.73 -8.67
C GLY A 168 -1.17 11.98 -8.12
N LEU A 169 -2.20 11.99 -8.97
CA LEU A 169 -3.59 12.06 -8.52
C LEU A 169 -3.96 10.85 -7.63
N VAL A 170 -3.56 9.64 -8.04
CA VAL A 170 -3.77 8.44 -7.23
C VAL A 170 -3.00 8.52 -5.91
N LEU A 171 -1.80 9.07 -5.90
CA LEU A 171 -1.03 9.29 -4.68
C LEU A 171 -1.77 10.24 -3.72
N GLY A 172 -2.33 11.33 -4.21
CA GLY A 172 -3.12 12.25 -3.38
C GLY A 172 -4.39 11.59 -2.83
N VAL A 173 -5.06 10.74 -3.62
CA VAL A 173 -6.18 9.91 -3.16
C VAL A 173 -5.74 8.97 -2.01
N ILE A 174 -4.57 8.32 -2.12
CA ILE A 174 -3.99 7.54 -1.02
C ILE A 174 -3.77 8.43 0.21
N GLY A 175 -3.29 9.66 0.02
CA GLY A 175 -3.13 10.68 1.08
C GLY A 175 -4.43 11.03 1.80
N LEU A 176 -5.55 11.02 1.08
CA LEU A 176 -6.88 11.28 1.63
C LEU A 176 -7.57 10.02 2.19
N ILE A 177 -6.97 8.85 2.04
CA ILE A 177 -7.46 7.56 2.57
C ILE A 177 -6.70 7.18 3.84
N HIS A 178 -5.37 7.18 3.77
CA HIS A 178 -4.52 6.67 4.83
C HIS A 178 -3.12 7.31 4.81
N PHE A 179 -2.85 8.14 5.81
CA PHE A 179 -1.61 8.93 5.90
C PHE A 179 -0.36 8.07 5.85
N ARG A 180 -0.35 6.91 6.53
CA ARG A 180 0.85 6.06 6.61
C ARG A 180 1.19 5.50 5.23
N THR A 181 0.19 4.95 4.52
CA THR A 181 0.39 4.42 3.16
C THR A 181 0.86 5.52 2.19
N PHE A 182 0.37 6.75 2.35
CA PHE A 182 0.81 7.89 1.56
C PHE A 182 2.29 8.23 1.78
N PHE A 183 2.72 8.42 3.02
CA PHE A 183 4.13 8.72 3.32
C PHE A 183 5.05 7.57 2.93
N THR A 184 4.66 6.32 3.19
CA THR A 184 5.38 5.14 2.73
C THR A 184 5.56 5.14 1.21
N THR A 185 4.52 5.51 0.46
CA THR A 185 4.57 5.60 -1.00
C THR A 185 5.50 6.73 -1.45
N ILE A 186 5.44 7.90 -0.81
CA ILE A 186 6.37 9.02 -1.07
C ILE A 186 7.82 8.56 -0.86
N SER A 187 8.11 7.84 0.23
CA SER A 187 9.46 7.31 0.49
C SER A 187 9.92 6.38 -0.64
N ILE A 188 9.07 5.44 -1.07
CA ILE A 188 9.39 4.54 -2.19
C ILE A 188 9.67 5.34 -3.47
N LEU A 189 8.86 6.35 -3.77
CA LEU A 189 9.05 7.22 -4.94
C LEU A 189 10.31 8.08 -4.84
N GLY A 190 10.66 8.54 -3.64
CA GLY A 190 11.92 9.24 -3.37
C GLY A 190 13.13 8.35 -3.66
N PHE A 191 13.12 7.10 -3.19
CA PHE A 191 14.18 6.14 -3.51
C PHE A 191 14.20 5.79 -5.01
N PHE A 192 13.04 5.64 -5.64
CA PHE A 192 12.95 5.44 -7.09
C PHE A 192 13.54 6.63 -7.88
N ALA A 193 13.32 7.86 -7.42
CA ALA A 193 13.93 9.05 -7.99
C ALA A 193 15.47 9.04 -7.83
N LEU A 194 15.98 8.70 -6.64
CA LEU A 194 17.42 8.59 -6.37
C LEU A 194 18.08 7.51 -7.23
N PHE A 195 17.47 6.34 -7.38
CA PHE A 195 17.99 5.29 -8.26
C PHE A 195 17.94 5.67 -9.74
N SER A 196 16.95 6.48 -10.13
CA SER A 196 16.86 7.02 -11.49
C SER A 196 18.00 8.00 -11.79
N ILE A 197 18.40 8.83 -10.82
CA ILE A 197 19.60 9.67 -10.92
C ILE A 197 20.85 8.80 -11.12
N ALA A 198 21.04 7.77 -10.29
CA ALA A 198 22.20 6.89 -10.37
C ALA A 198 22.36 6.20 -11.74
N ARG A 199 21.23 5.96 -12.43
CA ARG A 199 21.14 5.36 -13.75
C ARG A 199 21.06 6.36 -14.89
N LYS A 200 21.21 7.66 -14.61
CA LYS A 200 21.09 8.76 -15.57
C LYS A 200 19.74 8.79 -16.31
N ASN A 201 18.69 8.21 -15.73
CA ASN A 201 17.34 8.25 -16.29
C ASN A 201 16.58 9.48 -15.79
N LYS A 202 16.74 10.59 -16.50
CA LYS A 202 16.12 11.88 -16.13
C LYS A 202 14.59 11.83 -16.18
N GLU A 203 14.02 11.07 -17.11
CA GLU A 203 12.56 10.96 -17.25
C GLU A 203 11.92 10.39 -15.98
N ASP A 204 12.49 9.31 -15.44
CA ASP A 204 11.97 8.67 -14.22
C ASP A 204 12.17 9.52 -12.97
N PHE A 205 13.28 10.26 -12.90
CA PHE A 205 13.52 11.22 -11.83
C PHE A 205 12.45 12.32 -11.82
N PHE A 206 12.29 13.04 -12.94
CA PHE A 206 11.30 14.11 -13.04
C PHE A 206 9.87 13.59 -12.95
N GLY A 207 9.59 12.39 -13.48
CA GLY A 207 8.31 11.72 -13.35
C GLY A 207 7.94 11.42 -11.89
N SER A 208 8.90 10.96 -11.10
CA SER A 208 8.71 10.71 -9.66
C SER A 208 8.44 11.99 -8.90
N LEU A 209 9.21 13.06 -9.16
CA LEU A 209 8.98 14.37 -8.54
C LEU A 209 7.60 14.94 -8.90
N LYS A 210 7.19 14.83 -10.17
CA LYS A 210 5.83 15.23 -10.60
C LYS A 210 4.77 14.43 -9.83
N THR A 211 4.93 13.12 -9.73
CA THR A 211 4.00 12.24 -9.00
C THR A 211 3.85 12.69 -7.55
N ILE A 212 4.97 12.93 -6.84
CA ILE A 212 4.98 13.40 -5.45
C ILE A 212 4.33 14.77 -5.35
N PHE A 213 4.70 15.72 -6.21
CA PHE A 213 4.16 17.08 -6.22
C PHE A 213 2.64 17.09 -6.36
N PHE A 214 2.10 16.41 -7.38
CA PHE A 214 0.65 16.35 -7.59
C PHE A 214 -0.07 15.62 -6.46
N GLY A 215 0.54 14.58 -5.88
CA GLY A 215 0.00 13.90 -4.71
C GLY A 215 -0.14 14.82 -3.51
N ILE A 216 0.92 15.58 -3.19
CA ILE A 216 0.92 16.56 -2.09
C ILE A 216 -0.10 17.66 -2.35
N VAL A 217 -0.12 18.25 -3.55
CA VAL A 217 -1.06 19.33 -3.89
C VAL A 217 -2.52 18.89 -3.73
N LEU A 218 -2.85 17.65 -4.11
CA LEU A 218 -4.22 17.16 -4.00
C LEU A 218 -4.66 16.94 -2.54
N CYS A 219 -3.78 16.42 -1.69
CA CYS A 219 -4.15 16.15 -0.30
C CYS A 219 -3.86 17.31 0.67
N SER A 220 -3.07 18.30 0.26
CA SER A 220 -2.64 19.41 1.13
C SER A 220 -3.78 20.22 1.75
N PRO A 221 -4.96 20.47 1.11
CA PRO A 221 -6.02 21.23 1.76
C PRO A 221 -6.46 20.59 3.08
N PHE A 222 -6.63 19.26 3.10
CA PHE A 222 -6.97 18.52 4.32
C PHE A 222 -5.87 18.62 5.38
N TYR A 223 -4.61 18.41 4.98
CA TYR A 223 -3.48 18.43 5.91
C TYR A 223 -3.18 19.82 6.46
N LEU A 224 -3.39 20.89 5.68
CA LEU A 224 -3.19 22.27 6.11
C LEU A 224 -4.23 22.69 7.16
N VAL A 225 -5.51 22.35 6.93
CA VAL A 225 -6.59 22.66 7.89
C VAL A 225 -6.40 21.91 9.21
N ASN A 226 -5.90 20.67 9.16
CA ASN A 226 -5.68 19.85 10.34
C ASN A 226 -4.25 19.93 10.87
N PHE A 227 -3.37 20.76 10.29
CA PHE A 227 -1.94 20.77 10.59
C PHE A 227 -1.66 21.03 12.07
N SER A 228 -2.31 22.04 12.65
CA SER A 228 -2.14 22.40 14.07
C SER A 228 -2.59 21.27 15.00
N LYS A 229 -3.68 20.58 14.66
CA LYS A 229 -4.21 19.44 15.41
C LYS A 229 -3.31 18.21 15.27
N ILE A 230 -2.84 17.93 14.06
CA ILE A 230 -1.87 16.88 13.77
C ILE A 230 -0.61 17.10 14.58
N ILE A 231 -0.05 18.32 14.58
CA ILE A 231 1.12 18.65 15.39
C ILE A 231 0.83 18.45 16.88
N ALA A 232 -0.25 19.03 17.42
CA ALA A 232 -0.52 19.01 18.86
C ALA A 232 -0.56 17.60 19.48
N ILE A 233 -1.02 16.60 18.72
CA ILE A 233 -1.02 15.19 19.16
C ILE A 233 0.07 14.35 18.50
N SER A 234 0.89 14.96 17.66
CA SER A 234 2.02 14.30 17.04
C SER A 234 3.07 14.00 18.10
N PRO A 235 3.71 12.82 18.02
CA PRO A 235 4.89 12.51 18.81
C PRO A 235 6.02 13.55 18.64
N PHE A 236 5.97 14.40 17.60
CA PHE A 236 6.92 15.51 17.42
C PHE A 236 6.86 16.57 18.52
N THR A 237 5.69 16.84 19.11
CA THR A 237 5.53 17.90 20.13
C THR A 237 4.98 17.40 21.45
N ASN A 238 4.49 16.16 21.52
CA ASN A 238 4.04 15.52 22.75
C ASN A 238 4.86 14.24 23.02
N PRO A 239 5.93 14.31 23.84
CA PRO A 239 6.81 13.16 24.11
C PRO A 239 6.13 12.04 24.93
N PHE A 240 4.89 12.26 25.38
CA PHE A 240 4.11 11.30 26.17
C PHE A 240 3.08 10.52 25.34
N VAL A 241 2.87 10.86 24.06
CA VAL A 241 1.90 10.21 23.15
C VAL A 241 2.65 9.35 22.13
N GLY A 242 3.12 8.18 22.59
CA GLY A 242 3.65 7.13 21.73
C GLY A 242 4.95 7.47 21.00
N ASP A 243 5.60 6.43 20.48
CA ASP A 243 6.95 6.47 19.89
C ASP A 243 7.17 7.67 18.95
N ASN A 244 8.07 8.58 19.36
CA ASN A 244 8.47 9.73 18.55
C ASN A 244 8.82 9.28 17.14
N ILE A 245 8.28 9.97 16.13
CA ILE A 245 8.67 9.72 14.75
C ILE A 245 10.18 9.93 14.60
N PHE A 246 10.84 10.73 15.44
CA PHE A 246 12.31 10.85 15.48
C PHE A 246 13.01 9.61 16.02
N THR A 247 12.37 8.80 16.88
CA THR A 247 12.88 7.47 17.22
C THR A 247 12.66 6.51 16.04
N ALA A 248 11.52 6.56 15.36
CA ALA A 248 11.30 5.74 14.16
C ALA A 248 12.20 6.16 12.97
N LEU A 249 12.33 7.44 12.67
CA LEU A 249 13.16 8.04 11.61
C LEU A 249 14.64 8.05 11.97
N GLY A 250 15.00 8.22 13.24
CA GLY A 250 16.39 8.16 13.71
C GLY A 250 16.96 6.74 13.63
N PHE A 251 16.15 5.73 13.96
CA PHE A 251 16.55 4.32 13.88
C PHE A 251 16.37 3.71 12.48
N LEU A 252 15.38 4.13 11.69
CA LEU A 252 15.16 3.59 10.34
C LEU A 252 15.83 4.44 9.25
N GLY A 253 15.83 5.76 9.38
CA GLY A 253 16.21 6.68 8.31
C GLY A 253 17.69 6.66 7.94
N VAL A 254 18.60 6.62 8.92
CA VAL A 254 20.04 6.57 8.64
C VAL A 254 20.45 5.20 8.04
N PRO A 255 20.00 4.05 8.56
CA PRO A 255 20.24 2.75 7.90
C PRO A 255 19.55 2.62 6.54
N LEU A 256 18.30 3.10 6.37
CA LEU A 256 17.59 3.13 5.08
C LEU A 256 18.35 3.95 4.05
N LEU A 257 18.86 5.13 4.43
CA LEU A 257 19.63 6.00 3.56
C LEU A 257 20.98 5.36 3.22
N LEU A 258 21.72 4.85 4.21
CA LEU A 258 23.02 4.22 4.01
C LEU A 258 22.91 2.97 3.13
N PHE A 259 21.95 2.08 3.38
CA PHE A 259 21.79 0.90 2.53
C PHE A 259 21.24 1.25 1.14
N ALA A 260 20.36 2.24 1.00
CA ALA A 260 19.95 2.70 -0.32
C ALA A 260 21.16 3.23 -1.10
N LEU A 261 22.04 4.00 -0.45
CA LEU A 261 23.30 4.46 -1.01
C LEU A 261 24.26 3.30 -1.34
N LEU A 262 24.35 2.28 -0.48
CA LEU A 262 25.18 1.08 -0.71
C LEU A 262 24.61 0.16 -1.80
N SER A 263 23.31 0.23 -2.09
CA SER A 263 22.70 -0.50 -3.20
C SER A 263 22.98 0.15 -4.56
N ILE A 264 23.22 1.46 -4.62
CA ILE A 264 23.47 2.21 -5.88
C ILE A 264 24.58 1.59 -6.77
N PRO A 265 25.76 1.18 -6.24
CA PRO A 265 26.79 0.51 -7.03
C PRO A 265 26.34 -0.82 -7.65
N PHE A 266 25.60 -1.66 -6.92
CA PHE A 266 25.02 -2.90 -7.43
C PHE A 266 23.96 -2.62 -8.51
N LEU A 267 23.23 -1.51 -8.37
CA LEU A 267 22.14 -1.13 -9.27
C LEU A 267 22.59 -0.49 -10.57
N LYS A 268 23.76 0.15 -10.61
CA LYS A 268 24.42 0.55 -11.86
C LYS A 268 24.77 -0.66 -12.73
N LYS A 269 25.03 -1.83 -12.14
CA LYS A 269 25.37 -3.07 -12.86
C LYS A 269 24.16 -3.97 -13.15
N SER A 270 23.05 -3.78 -12.45
CA SER A 270 21.86 -4.63 -12.58
C SER A 270 21.03 -4.30 -13.82
N LYS A 271 20.58 -5.33 -14.55
CA LYS A 271 19.67 -5.22 -15.72
C LYS A 271 18.19 -5.00 -15.32
N PHE A 272 17.88 -4.91 -14.03
CA PHE A 272 16.50 -4.83 -13.54
C PHE A 272 15.93 -3.41 -13.62
N ASP A 273 14.61 -3.27 -13.74
CA ASP A 273 13.91 -1.98 -13.74
C ASP A 273 14.10 -1.26 -12.40
N SER A 274 14.41 0.05 -12.42
CA SER A 274 14.70 0.84 -11.20
C SER A 274 13.51 0.82 -10.23
N LEU A 275 12.29 0.74 -10.78
CA LEU A 275 11.06 0.68 -10.00
C LEU A 275 10.97 -0.62 -9.22
N LEU A 276 11.27 -1.74 -9.88
CA LEU A 276 11.26 -3.06 -9.27
C LEU A 276 12.35 -3.19 -8.20
N VAL A 277 13.49 -2.55 -8.42
CA VAL A 277 14.57 -2.47 -7.45
C VAL A 277 14.15 -1.68 -6.21
N SER A 278 13.59 -0.48 -6.35
CA SER A 278 13.12 0.32 -5.20
C SER A 278 12.08 -0.44 -4.39
N LEU A 279 11.21 -1.14 -5.10
CA LEU A 279 10.23 -2.04 -4.54
C LEU A 279 10.89 -3.15 -3.70
N ILE A 280 12.02 -3.74 -4.10
CA ILE A 280 12.67 -4.82 -3.32
C ILE A 280 13.55 -4.28 -2.19
N VAL A 281 14.30 -3.22 -2.45
CA VAL A 281 15.32 -2.71 -1.53
C VAL A 281 14.66 -2.06 -0.32
N VAL A 282 13.75 -1.10 -0.52
CA VAL A 282 13.16 -0.31 0.58
C VAL A 282 12.58 -1.16 1.73
N PRO A 283 11.85 -2.26 1.48
CA PRO A 283 11.35 -3.14 2.54
C PRO A 283 12.41 -3.99 3.22
N LEU A 284 13.41 -4.47 2.48
CA LEU A 284 14.54 -5.19 3.08
C LEU A 284 15.33 -4.26 4.00
N LEU A 285 15.43 -2.98 3.63
CA LEU A 285 16.06 -1.95 4.46
C LEU A 285 15.22 -1.57 5.68
N PHE A 286 13.90 -1.55 5.51
CA PHE A 286 12.96 -1.36 6.61
C PHE A 286 13.04 -2.54 7.61
N LEU A 287 13.04 -3.78 7.11
CA LEU A 287 13.23 -4.99 7.92
C LEU A 287 14.58 -4.99 8.64
N SER A 288 15.66 -4.58 7.98
CA SER A 288 16.97 -4.55 8.63
C SER A 288 17.00 -3.53 9.76
N GLY A 289 16.47 -2.32 9.59
CA GLY A 289 16.42 -1.33 10.67
C GLY A 289 15.49 -1.72 11.81
N VAL A 290 14.46 -2.52 11.52
CA VAL A 290 13.54 -3.09 12.51
C VAL A 290 14.17 -4.20 13.35
N LEU A 291 15.02 -5.05 12.76
CA LEU A 291 15.68 -6.15 13.48
C LEU A 291 16.69 -5.68 14.54
N PHE A 292 17.14 -4.43 14.45
CA PHE A 292 18.08 -3.82 15.41
C PHE A 292 17.40 -2.93 16.46
N SER A 293 16.08 -2.98 16.58
CA SER A 293 15.29 -2.17 17.51
C SER A 293 14.78 -3.01 18.68
N ASP A 294 15.06 -2.60 19.92
CA ASP A 294 14.59 -3.25 21.16
C ASP A 294 13.06 -3.09 21.42
N LYS A 295 12.34 -2.44 20.50
CA LYS A 295 10.90 -2.19 20.60
C LYS A 295 10.05 -3.39 20.10
N PRO A 296 8.83 -3.56 20.63
CA PRO A 296 8.05 -4.78 20.43
C PRO A 296 7.84 -5.09 18.95
N PHE A 297 8.26 -6.31 18.60
CA PHE A 297 8.18 -7.01 17.31
C PHE A 297 6.85 -6.83 16.54
N VAL A 298 5.76 -6.42 17.22
CA VAL A 298 4.40 -6.30 16.67
C VAL A 298 4.23 -5.11 15.72
N PHE A 299 4.81 -3.94 16.01
CA PHE A 299 4.72 -2.75 15.15
C PHE A 299 5.61 -2.90 13.90
N ALA A 300 6.82 -3.36 14.17
CA ALA A 300 7.83 -3.89 13.25
C ALA A 300 7.26 -4.90 12.24
N TYR A 301 6.51 -5.90 12.72
CA TYR A 301 5.89 -6.91 11.87
C TYR A 301 4.71 -6.36 11.08
N ARG A 302 3.88 -5.48 11.65
CA ARG A 302 2.75 -4.85 10.93
C ARG A 302 3.22 -4.01 9.75
N GLU A 303 4.23 -3.15 9.95
CA GLU A 303 4.77 -2.26 8.92
C GLU A 303 5.72 -3.00 7.97
N GLY A 304 6.59 -3.84 8.54
CA GLY A 304 7.51 -4.69 7.81
C GLY A 304 6.75 -5.60 6.85
N VAL A 305 5.71 -6.31 7.29
CA VAL A 305 4.96 -7.18 6.36
C VAL A 305 4.09 -6.37 5.38
N PHE A 306 3.57 -5.20 5.76
CA PHE A 306 2.81 -4.33 4.83
C PHE A 306 3.67 -3.86 3.64
N LEU A 307 4.92 -3.50 3.91
CA LEU A 307 5.91 -3.14 2.88
C LEU A 307 6.49 -4.39 2.20
N VAL A 308 6.94 -5.38 2.96
CA VAL A 308 7.68 -6.55 2.46
C VAL A 308 6.79 -7.47 1.65
N LEU A 309 5.48 -7.54 1.86
CA LEU A 309 4.67 -8.58 1.22
C LEU A 309 4.36 -8.32 -0.26
N PRO A 310 3.90 -7.12 -0.70
CA PRO A 310 3.83 -6.81 -2.13
C PRO A 310 5.20 -6.95 -2.82
N LEU A 311 6.27 -6.81 -2.04
CA LEU A 311 7.63 -6.60 -2.51
C LEU A 311 8.47 -7.88 -2.55
N ALA A 312 8.30 -8.77 -1.57
CA ALA A 312 8.76 -10.15 -1.55
C ALA A 312 8.03 -10.99 -2.58
N ILE A 313 6.77 -10.66 -2.89
CA ILE A 313 6.05 -11.32 -3.97
C ILE A 313 6.62 -10.88 -5.32
N LEU A 314 6.85 -9.59 -5.55
CA LEU A 314 7.56 -9.13 -6.75
C LEU A 314 9.03 -9.62 -6.80
N ALA A 315 9.71 -9.74 -5.66
CA ALA A 315 11.09 -10.23 -5.54
C ALA A 315 11.22 -11.74 -5.79
N ALA A 316 10.38 -12.57 -5.18
CA ALA A 316 10.43 -14.03 -5.27
C ALA A 316 10.21 -14.50 -6.72
N PHE A 317 9.35 -13.81 -7.47
CA PHE A 317 9.14 -14.13 -8.88
C PHE A 317 10.21 -13.53 -9.81
N SER A 318 10.82 -12.40 -9.44
CA SER A 318 12.03 -11.88 -10.12
C SER A 318 13.26 -12.79 -9.87
N PHE A 319 13.32 -13.42 -8.70
CA PHE A 319 14.31 -14.43 -8.34
C PHE A 319 14.24 -15.66 -9.23
N SER A 320 13.07 -16.03 -9.75
CA SER A 320 12.97 -17.11 -10.74
C SER A 320 13.75 -16.81 -12.03
N LYS A 321 13.81 -15.53 -12.44
CA LYS A 321 14.64 -15.04 -13.56
C LYS A 321 16.11 -14.94 -13.17
N ILE A 322 16.42 -14.55 -11.94
CA ILE A 322 17.80 -14.57 -11.40
C ILE A 322 18.34 -16.00 -11.37
N TRP A 323 17.56 -16.95 -10.87
CA TRP A 323 17.90 -18.37 -10.86
C TRP A 323 18.06 -18.94 -12.28
N LEU A 324 17.17 -18.58 -13.21
CA LEU A 324 17.29 -18.97 -14.62
C LEU A 324 18.52 -18.36 -15.31
N LEU A 325 18.85 -17.10 -15.02
CA LEU A 325 20.03 -16.42 -15.56
C LEU A 325 21.33 -16.93 -14.94
N LEU A 326 21.35 -17.17 -13.63
CA LEU A 326 22.47 -17.78 -12.92
C LEU A 326 22.71 -19.21 -13.40
N LYS A 327 21.65 -20.02 -13.54
CA LYS A 327 21.74 -21.38 -14.09
C LYS A 327 22.29 -21.36 -15.52
N LYS A 328 21.87 -20.40 -16.35
CA LYS A 328 22.37 -20.27 -17.72
C LYS A 328 23.84 -19.86 -17.78
N HIS A 329 24.30 -19.04 -16.83
CA HIS A 329 25.69 -18.61 -16.75
C HIS A 329 26.59 -19.71 -16.18
N TYR A 330 26.14 -20.43 -15.13
CA TYR A 330 26.85 -21.55 -14.51
C TYR A 330 26.94 -22.80 -15.39
N LEU A 331 26.02 -22.98 -16.34
CA LEU A 331 26.08 -24.07 -17.33
C LEU A 331 26.95 -23.73 -18.55
N GLN A 332 27.47 -22.50 -18.64
CA GLN A 332 28.32 -22.02 -19.73
C GLN A 332 29.78 -21.80 -19.30
N THR A 333 30.07 -21.92 -18.01
CA THR A 333 31.42 -21.91 -17.40
C THR A 333 31.78 -23.29 -16.91
#